data_AF-A0A1E1W1W5-F1
#
_entry.id   AF-A0A1E1W1W5-F1
#
_cell.length_a   1.000
_cell.length_b   1.000
_cell.length_c   1.000
_cell.angle_alpha   90.00
_cell.angle_beta   90.00
_cell.angle_gamma   90.00
#
_symmetry.space_group_name_H-M   'P 1'
#
loop_
_entity.id
_entity.type
_entity.pdbx_description
1 polymer ?
#
loop_
_entity_poly.entity_id
_entity_poly.type
_entity_poly.pdbx_seq_one_letter_code
_entity_poly.pdbx_strand_id
1 'polypeptide(L)'
;ATLQRLVNDYKKPLEESSPAILNGSKIQTLFHRLPDILQCHLHFRTALADCARTWDREEKIGEVFLNAFSKAVVLDVYSDFINNFSVAMELAKMESKRKSALADFFKVKHISAHDRL
;
A
#
# COMPACT_ATOMS: atom_id res chain seq x y z
N ALA A 1 -6.04 7.16 0.61
CA ALA A 1 -6.48 6.71 1.94
C ALA A 1 -6.12 5.23 2.16
N THR A 2 -6.53 4.31 1.29
CA THR A 2 -6.36 2.85 1.48
C THR A 2 -4.90 2.36 1.55
N LEU A 3 -4.04 2.72 0.59
CA LEU A 3 -2.63 2.32 0.62
C LEU A 3 -1.88 2.85 1.86
N GLN A 4 -2.20 4.09 2.25
CA GLN A 4 -1.64 4.71 3.44
C GLN A 4 -2.05 3.95 4.71
N ARG A 5 -3.28 3.44 4.75
CA ARG A 5 -3.79 2.60 5.84
C ARG A 5 -3.03 1.27 5.92
N LEU A 6 -2.78 0.61 4.79
CA LEU A 6 -1.97 -0.62 4.76
C LEU A 6 -0.55 -0.36 5.32
N VAL A 7 0.05 0.79 5.01
CA VAL A 7 1.36 1.16 5.55
C VAL A 7 1.29 1.44 7.05
N ASN A 8 0.39 2.32 7.48
CA ASN A 8 0.40 2.85 8.85
C ASN A 8 -0.26 1.92 9.87
N ASP A 9 -1.30 1.18 9.47
CA ASP A 9 -2.05 0.34 10.39
C ASP A 9 -1.52 -1.08 10.41
N TYR A 10 -0.84 -1.55 9.35
CA TYR A 10 -0.39 -2.93 9.22
C TYR A 10 1.13 -3.05 9.11
N LYS A 11 1.74 -2.48 8.07
CA LYS A 11 3.19 -2.66 7.80
C LYS A 11 4.06 -2.12 8.94
N LYS A 12 3.95 -0.82 9.26
CA LYS A 12 4.78 -0.19 10.30
C LYS A 12 4.62 -0.86 11.67
N PRO A 13 3.40 -1.12 12.17
CA PRO A 13 3.24 -1.80 13.46
C PRO A 13 3.84 -3.22 13.49
N LEU A 14 3.86 -3.94 12.38
CA LEU A 14 4.53 -5.25 12.31
C LEU A 14 6.06 -5.10 12.34
N GLU A 15 6.61 -4.09 11.67
CA GLU A 15 8.06 -3.80 11.68
C GLU A 15 8.56 -3.31 13.04
N GLU A 16 7.75 -2.52 13.73
CA GLU A 16 8.07 -1.89 15.02
C GLU A 16 7.71 -2.77 16.22
N SER A 17 7.08 -3.93 16.00
CA SER A 17 6.63 -4.82 17.08
C SER A 17 7.79 -5.37 17.93
N SER A 18 7.65 -5.31 19.25
CA SER A 18 8.57 -5.91 20.21
C SER A 18 7.78 -6.68 21.29
N PRO A 19 7.89 -8.02 21.36
CA PRO A 19 8.72 -8.88 20.51
C PRO A 19 8.20 -8.94 19.06
N ALA A 20 9.10 -9.24 18.11
CA ALA A 20 8.77 -9.28 16.69
C ALA A 20 7.70 -10.34 16.37
N ILE A 21 6.57 -9.89 15.81
CA ILE A 21 5.45 -10.77 15.41
C ILE A 21 5.85 -11.60 14.17
N LEU A 22 6.46 -10.94 13.18
CA LEU A 22 6.98 -11.53 11.95
C LEU A 22 8.43 -11.10 11.73
N ASN A 23 9.19 -11.91 11.00
CA ASN A 23 10.53 -11.50 10.58
C ASN A 23 10.44 -10.51 9.40
N GLY A 24 11.51 -9.75 9.20
CA GLY A 24 11.56 -8.72 8.15
C GLY A 24 11.27 -9.27 6.75
N SER A 25 11.82 -10.44 6.39
CA SER A 25 11.60 -11.05 5.07
C SER A 25 10.12 -11.30 4.77
N LYS A 26 9.36 -11.82 5.75
CA LYS A 26 7.92 -12.05 5.58
C LYS A 26 7.13 -10.75 5.48
N ILE A 27 7.52 -9.73 6.25
CA ILE A 27 6.90 -8.41 6.14
C ILE A 27 7.15 -7.83 4.74
N GLN A 28 8.37 -7.97 4.20
CA GLN A 28 8.67 -7.54 2.83
C GLN A 28 7.81 -8.28 1.79
N THR A 29 7.60 -9.59 1.95
CA THR A 29 6.68 -10.35 1.08
C THR A 29 5.23 -9.90 1.23
N LEU A 30 4.75 -9.66 2.46
CA LEU A 30 3.36 -9.23 2.68
C LEU A 30 3.04 -7.87 2.06
N PHE A 31 4.02 -6.97 2.06
CA PHE A 31 3.84 -5.58 1.62
C PHE A 31 4.72 -5.23 0.41
N HIS A 32 5.03 -6.22 -0.42
CA HIS A 32 5.85 -6.04 -1.61
C HIS A 32 5.28 -4.91 -2.48
N ARG A 33 6.13 -3.93 -2.83
CA ARG A 33 5.81 -2.74 -3.65
C ARG A 33 4.74 -1.81 -3.09
N LEU A 34 4.25 -2.03 -1.88
CA LEU A 34 3.29 -1.15 -1.23
C LEU A 34 3.83 0.29 -1.07
N PRO A 35 5.08 0.53 -0.64
CA PRO A 35 5.61 1.90 -0.56
C PRO A 35 5.71 2.57 -1.94
N ASP A 36 6.14 1.82 -2.96
CA ASP A 36 6.33 2.32 -4.31
C ASP A 36 5.00 2.74 -4.96
N ILE A 37 3.98 1.87 -4.92
CA ILE A 37 2.66 2.17 -5.49
C ILE A 37 1.98 3.32 -4.73
N LEU A 38 2.14 3.39 -3.41
CA LEU A 38 1.68 4.54 -2.63
C LEU A 38 2.33 5.83 -3.13
N GLN A 39 3.64 5.81 -3.39
CA GLN A 39 4.35 6.98 -3.88
C GLN A 39 3.91 7.40 -5.29
N CYS A 40 3.65 6.45 -6.20
CA CYS A 40 3.03 6.74 -7.50
C CYS A 40 1.71 7.51 -7.33
N HIS A 41 0.83 7.03 -6.44
CA HIS A 41 -0.45 7.68 -6.17
C HIS A 41 -0.32 9.05 -5.48
N LEU A 42 0.63 9.22 -4.56
CA LEU A 42 0.88 10.50 -3.89
C LEU A 42 1.41 11.56 -4.85
N HIS A 43 2.35 11.20 -5.72
CA HIS A 43 2.85 12.09 -6.76
C HIS A 43 1.74 12.48 -7.74
N PHE A 44 0.98 11.51 -8.25
CA PHE A 44 -0.13 11.80 -9.16
C PHE A 44 -1.18 12.71 -8.53
N ARG A 45 -1.55 12.46 -7.26
CA ARG A 45 -2.49 13.31 -6.52
C ARG A 45 -1.97 14.74 -6.37
N THR A 46 -0.68 14.92 -6.12
CA THR A 46 -0.07 16.25 -5.99
C THR A 46 -0.12 16.99 -7.33
N ALA A 47 0.33 16.35 -8.41
CA ALA A 47 0.29 16.93 -9.75
C ALA A 47 -1.14 17.26 -10.22
N LEU A 48 -2.12 16.41 -9.89
CA LEU A 48 -3.54 16.70 -10.15
C LEU A 48 -4.03 17.91 -9.36
N ALA A 49 -3.69 18.00 -8.08
CA ALA A 49 -4.09 19.13 -7.25
C ALA A 49 -3.48 20.45 -7.76
N ASP A 50 -2.25 20.41 -8.27
CA ASP A 50 -1.58 21.55 -8.87
C ASP A 50 -2.26 21.98 -10.17
N CYS A 51 -2.53 21.03 -11.07
CA CYS A 51 -3.25 21.27 -12.31
C CYS A 51 -4.66 21.83 -12.09
N ALA A 52 -5.37 21.35 -11.05
CA ALA A 52 -6.69 21.86 -10.70
C ALA A 52 -6.66 23.34 -10.28
N ARG A 53 -5.57 23.79 -9.65
CA ARG A 53 -5.42 25.21 -9.25
C ARG A 53 -5.14 26.15 -10.43
N THR A 54 -4.65 25.62 -11.55
CA THR A 54 -4.32 26.40 -12.76
C THR A 54 -5.17 26.02 -13.97
N TRP A 55 -6.28 25.31 -13.73
CA TRP A 55 -7.09 24.71 -14.79
C TRP A 55 -7.57 25.73 -15.82
N ASP A 56 -8.12 26.85 -15.36
CA ASP A 56 -8.69 27.92 -16.21
C ASP A 56 -7.68 28.58 -17.16
N ARG A 57 -6.37 28.32 -16.99
CA ARG A 57 -5.29 28.92 -17.80
C ARG A 57 -4.55 27.91 -18.65
N GLU A 58 -4.28 26.73 -18.10
CA GLU A 58 -3.39 25.75 -18.73
C GLU A 58 -4.16 24.64 -19.45
N GLU A 59 -5.28 24.17 -18.89
CA GLU A 59 -6.06 23.03 -19.41
C GLU A 59 -5.23 21.74 -19.68
N LYS A 60 -4.11 21.55 -18.95
CA LYS A 60 -3.09 20.49 -19.17
C LYS A 60 -3.31 19.18 -18.42
N ILE A 61 -4.55 18.78 -18.12
CA ILE A 61 -4.79 17.55 -17.36
C ILE A 61 -4.24 16.30 -18.07
N GLY A 62 -4.28 16.26 -19.40
CA GLY A 62 -3.72 15.16 -20.21
C GLY A 62 -2.21 14.96 -19.98
N GLU A 63 -1.44 16.03 -19.85
CA GLU A 63 0.00 15.96 -19.54
C GLU A 63 0.25 15.37 -18.15
N VAL A 64 -0.62 15.65 -17.17
CA VAL A 64 -0.52 15.07 -15.83
C VAL A 64 -0.66 13.55 -15.88
N PHE A 65 -1.65 13.04 -16.62
CA PHE A 65 -1.84 11.60 -16.80
C PHE A 65 -0.67 10.97 -17.55
N LEU A 66 -0.22 11.60 -18.65
CA LEU A 66 0.91 11.10 -19.42
C LEU A 66 2.17 11.01 -18.56
N ASN A 67 2.52 12.07 -17.82
CA ASN A 67 3.72 12.09 -16.98
C ASN A 67 3.65 11.09 -15.81
N ALA A 68 2.46 10.82 -15.30
CA ALA A 68 2.26 9.90 -14.18
C ALA A 68 2.30 8.42 -14.60
N PHE A 69 1.81 8.06 -15.78
CA PHE A 69 1.59 6.67 -16.15
C PHE A 69 2.35 6.19 -17.40
N SER A 70 3.04 7.06 -18.14
CA SER A 70 3.80 6.65 -19.34
C SER A 70 5.13 5.96 -19.04
N LYS A 71 5.64 6.06 -17.81
CA LYS A 71 6.95 5.52 -17.44
C LYS A 71 6.86 4.00 -17.25
N ALA A 72 7.71 3.24 -17.92
CA ALA A 72 7.77 1.77 -17.80
C ALA A 72 7.87 1.30 -16.33
N VAL A 73 8.64 2.02 -15.51
CA VAL A 73 8.78 1.75 -14.06
C VAL A 73 7.44 1.73 -13.33
N VAL A 74 6.47 2.56 -13.74
CA VAL A 74 5.13 2.58 -13.13
C VAL A 74 4.40 1.28 -13.46
N LEU A 75 4.47 0.81 -14.70
CA LEU A 75 3.90 -0.49 -15.07
C LEU A 75 4.49 -1.62 -14.23
N ASP A 76 5.80 -1.62 -14.04
CA ASP A 76 6.49 -2.64 -13.23
C ASP A 76 6.03 -2.60 -11.76
N VAL A 77 5.97 -1.41 -11.16
CA VAL A 77 5.47 -1.22 -9.78
C VAL A 77 4.06 -1.80 -9.61
N TYR A 78 3.13 -1.43 -10.50
CA TYR A 78 1.75 -1.89 -10.42
C TYR A 78 1.63 -3.40 -10.65
N SER A 79 2.37 -3.92 -11.64
CA SER A 79 2.35 -5.35 -11.97
C SER A 79 2.88 -6.18 -10.81
N ASP A 80 4.05 -5.84 -10.27
CA ASP A 80 4.66 -6.53 -9.14
C ASP A 80 3.76 -6.49 -7.89
N PHE A 81 3.15 -5.34 -7.61
CA PHE A 81 2.23 -5.18 -6.48
C PHE A 81 1.02 -6.12 -6.60
N ILE A 82 0.39 -6.16 -7.77
CA ILE A 82 -0.79 -7.00 -8.02
C ILE A 82 -0.41 -8.49 -8.04
N ASN A 83 0.67 -8.84 -8.73
CA ASN A 83 1.12 -10.23 -8.89
C ASN A 83 1.50 -10.88 -7.56
N ASN A 84 1.94 -10.09 -6.58
CA ASN A 84 2.26 -10.59 -5.25
C ASN A 84 1.02 -10.88 -4.38
N PHE A 85 -0.20 -10.47 -4.78
CA PHE A 85 -1.40 -10.61 -3.95
C PHE A 85 -1.62 -12.04 -3.44
N SER A 86 -1.61 -13.02 -4.34
CA SER A 86 -1.84 -14.43 -3.96
C SER A 86 -0.78 -14.94 -2.98
N VAL A 87 0.48 -14.56 -3.18
CA VAL A 87 1.61 -14.94 -2.31
C VAL A 87 1.45 -14.31 -0.93
N ALA A 88 1.16 -13.01 -0.86
CA ALA A 88 0.95 -12.29 0.39
C ALA A 88 -0.24 -12.85 1.18
N MET A 89 -1.36 -13.14 0.50
CA MET A 89 -2.56 -13.66 1.15
C MET A 89 -2.36 -15.07 1.72
N GLU A 90 -1.69 -15.95 0.98
CA GLU A 90 -1.40 -17.30 1.49
C GLU A 90 -0.41 -17.24 2.66
N LEU A 91 0.64 -16.40 2.56
CA LEU A 91 1.59 -16.19 3.66
C LEU A 91 0.90 -15.65 4.91
N ALA A 92 0.02 -14.65 4.77
CA ALA A 92 -0.74 -14.09 5.88
C ALA A 92 -1.61 -15.14 6.56
N LYS A 93 -2.32 -15.96 5.77
CA LYS A 93 -3.17 -17.05 6.26
C LYS A 93 -2.36 -18.14 6.98
N MET A 94 -1.27 -18.60 6.38
CA MET A 94 -0.38 -19.62 6.96
C MET A 94 0.23 -19.14 8.28
N GLU A 95 0.80 -17.94 8.30
CA GLU A 95 1.45 -17.42 9.50
C GLU A 95 0.44 -17.10 10.61
N SER A 96 -0.77 -16.67 10.27
CA SER A 96 -1.83 -16.42 11.27
C SER A 96 -2.26 -17.70 11.97
N LYS A 97 -2.30 -18.83 11.26
CA LYS A 97 -2.58 -20.14 11.87
C LYS A 97 -1.47 -20.60 12.80
N ARG A 98 -0.22 -20.27 12.48
CA ARG A 98 0.97 -20.74 13.20
C ARG A 98 1.34 -19.85 14.39
N LYS A 99 1.05 -18.55 14.33
CA LYS A 99 1.44 -17.55 15.32
C LYS A 99 0.22 -16.84 15.88
N SER A 100 -0.15 -17.16 17.12
CA SER A 100 -1.25 -16.50 17.83
C SER A 100 -1.11 -14.98 17.86
N ALA A 101 0.10 -14.46 18.11
CA ALA A 101 0.36 -13.03 18.12
C ALA A 101 0.01 -12.32 16.79
N LEU A 102 0.18 -13.00 15.64
CA LEU A 102 -0.21 -12.45 14.34
C LEU A 102 -1.72 -12.52 14.13
N ALA A 103 -2.36 -13.61 14.56
CA ALA A 103 -3.82 -13.71 14.52
C ALA A 103 -4.49 -12.63 15.39
N ASP A 104 -3.98 -12.41 16.60
CA ASP A 104 -4.44 -11.37 17.51
C ASP A 104 -4.22 -9.98 16.92
N PHE A 105 -3.06 -9.75 16.30
CA PHE A 105 -2.78 -8.51 15.57
C PHE A 105 -3.84 -8.23 14.51
N PHE A 106 -4.16 -9.20 13.64
CA PHE A 106 -5.20 -9.00 12.62
C PHE A 106 -6.60 -8.85 13.20
N LYS A 107 -6.92 -9.56 14.29
CA LYS A 107 -8.21 -9.41 14.99
C LYS A 107 -8.38 -8.00 15.55
N VAL A 108 -7.36 -7.46 16.21
CA VAL A 108 -7.37 -6.07 16.72
C VAL A 108 -7.56 -5.08 15.57
N LYS A 109 -6.81 -5.24 14.47
CA LYS A 109 -6.93 -4.34 13.31
C LYS A 109 -8.30 -4.43 12.62
N HIS A 110 -8.90 -5.62 12.57
CA HIS A 110 -10.27 -5.79 12.08
C HIS A 110 -11.30 -5.14 13.02
N ILE A 111 -11.07 -5.16 14.33
CA ILE A 111 -11.96 -4.54 15.31
C ILE A 111 -11.88 -3.01 15.25
N SER A 112 -10.68 -2.46 15.08
CA SER A 112 -10.41 -1.01 15.00
C SER A 112 -10.68 -0.41 13.63
N ALA A 113 -10.88 -1.24 12.60
CA ALA A 113 -11.31 -0.80 11.28
C ALA A 113 -12.67 -0.10 11.37
N HIS A 114 -12.72 1.17 10.96
CA HIS A 114 -13.93 1.99 10.95
C HIS A 114 -14.96 1.58 9.86
N ASP A 115 -14.80 0.41 9.25
CA ASP A 115 -15.68 -0.11 8.19
C ASP A 115 -16.85 -0.94 8.76
N ARG A 116 -17.23 -0.68 10.02
CA ARG A 116 -18.49 -1.18 10.61
C ARG A 116 -19.54 -0.08 10.61
N LEU A 117 -19.93 0.36 9.41
CA LEU A 117 -21.18 1.02 9.09
C LEU A 117 -21.65 0.53 7.72
#